data_AF-A0A502GPN3-F1
#
_entry.id   AF-A0A502GPN3-F1
#
_cell.length_a   1.000
_cell.length_b   1.000
_cell.length_c   1.000
_cell.angle_alpha   90.00
_cell.angle_beta   90.00
_cell.angle_gamma   90.00
#
_symmetry.space_group_name_H-M   'P 1'
#
loop_
_entity.id
_entity.type
_entity.pdbx_description
1 polymer ?
#
loop_
_entity_poly.entity_id
_entity_poly.type
_entity_poly.pdbx_seq_one_letter_code
_entity_poly.pdbx_strand_id
1 'polypeptide(L)'
;MKIIDIIDIQPYKYAVTYDSYPEEVFIQKSWHHEKSSDNKFYLFDGMTMFSFGSIRLVCPVEAAVTYRESLKFVLGSKEYDDIKRQELRLFATDDIQFFH
;
A
#
# COMPACT_ATOMS: atom_id res chain seq x y z
N MET A 1 16.59 -17.81 -7.73
CA MET A 1 16.65 -16.33 -7.71
C MET A 1 15.66 -15.83 -8.75
N LYS A 2 14.90 -14.76 -8.42
CA LYS A 2 13.76 -14.15 -9.16
C LYS A 2 12.44 -14.91 -9.14
N ILE A 3 11.40 -14.25 -8.60
CA ILE A 3 10.30 -13.65 -9.38
C ILE A 3 10.02 -12.28 -8.73
N ILE A 4 10.15 -11.20 -9.49
CA ILE A 4 9.77 -9.83 -9.11
C ILE A 4 8.61 -9.51 -10.04
N ASP A 5 7.38 -9.98 -9.79
CA ASP A 5 6.33 -9.89 -10.83
C ASP A 5 4.90 -9.64 -10.36
N ILE A 6 4.64 -9.23 -9.11
CA ILE A 6 3.24 -9.00 -8.73
C ILE A 6 3.07 -7.66 -8.04
N ILE A 7 2.64 -6.69 -8.86
CA ILE A 7 1.81 -5.57 -8.42
C ILE A 7 0.39 -6.14 -8.35
N ASP A 8 -0.03 -6.54 -7.15
CA ASP A 8 -1.40 -6.97 -6.89
C ASP A 8 -2.17 -5.80 -6.27
N ILE A 9 -2.95 -5.13 -7.10
CA ILE A 9 -3.80 -4.00 -6.72
C ILE A 9 -5.17 -4.46 -6.17
N GLN A 10 -5.37 -5.75 -5.94
CA GLN A 10 -6.55 -6.21 -5.22
C GLN A 10 -6.39 -5.93 -3.72
N PRO A 11 -7.42 -5.39 -3.04
CA PRO A 11 -7.40 -5.23 -1.61
C PRO A 11 -7.47 -6.61 -0.93
N TYR A 12 -6.53 -6.86 -0.03
CA TYR A 12 -6.51 -8.01 0.87
C TYR A 12 -6.52 -7.51 2.31
N LYS A 13 -7.09 -8.34 3.19
CA LYS A 13 -6.94 -8.15 4.64
C LYS A 13 -5.64 -8.81 5.09
N TYR A 14 -4.72 -8.01 5.59
CA TYR A 14 -3.45 -8.45 6.17
C TYR A 14 -3.58 -8.60 7.68
N ALA A 15 -2.79 -9.51 8.25
CA ALA A 15 -2.66 -9.69 9.68
C ALA A 15 -1.18 -9.60 10.06
N VAL A 16 -0.83 -8.68 10.94
CA VAL A 16 0.52 -8.55 11.49
C VAL A 16 0.50 -8.62 13.00
N THR A 17 1.52 -9.21 13.60
CA THR A 17 1.58 -9.35 15.06
C THR A 17 1.88 -8.01 15.72
N TYR A 18 1.35 -7.80 16.93
CA TYR A 18 1.68 -6.63 17.75
C TYR A 18 3.16 -6.51 18.08
N ASP A 19 3.84 -7.65 18.22
CA ASP A 19 5.27 -7.68 18.54
C ASP A 19 6.15 -7.22 17.37
N SER A 20 5.63 -7.28 16.14
CA SER A 20 6.40 -6.96 14.93
C SER A 20 6.22 -5.51 14.48
N TYR A 21 5.06 -4.89 14.75
CA TYR A 21 4.75 -3.54 14.29
C TYR A 21 4.05 -2.73 15.38
N PRO A 22 4.58 -1.55 15.76
CA PRO A 22 3.90 -0.62 16.67
C PRO A 22 2.55 -0.15 16.11
N GLU A 23 1.61 0.18 16.99
CA GLU A 23 0.30 0.73 16.57
C GLU A 23 0.45 2.04 15.80
N GLU A 24 1.45 2.84 16.16
CA GLU A 24 1.76 4.15 15.58
C GLU A 24 1.99 4.10 14.06
N VAL A 25 2.42 2.95 13.56
CA VAL A 25 2.60 2.66 12.13
C VAL A 25 1.28 2.78 11.36
N PHE A 26 0.16 2.39 12.00
CA PHE A 26 -1.18 2.43 11.42
C PHE A 26 -1.96 3.70 11.74
N ILE A 27 -1.39 4.61 12.55
CA ILE A 27 -2.00 5.91 12.89
C ILE A 27 -1.81 6.93 11.75
N GLN A 28 -0.89 6.69 10.82
CA GLN A 28 -0.78 7.50 9.60
C GLN A 28 -2.05 7.38 8.74
N LYS A 29 -2.42 8.50 8.11
CA LYS A 29 -3.80 8.96 7.80
C LYS A 29 -4.63 8.13 6.80
N SER A 30 -4.28 6.89 6.49
CA SER A 30 -5.01 6.10 5.50
C SER A 30 -5.11 4.60 5.81
N TRP A 31 -4.63 4.15 6.98
CA TRP A 31 -4.72 2.73 7.33
C TRP A 31 -5.99 2.43 8.14
N HIS A 32 -6.99 1.85 7.48
CA HIS A 32 -8.10 1.20 8.19
C HIS A 32 -7.59 -0.07 8.85
N HIS A 33 -7.45 -0.03 10.17
CA HIS A 33 -7.00 -1.16 10.97
C HIS A 33 -7.97 -1.49 12.10
N GLU A 34 -8.04 -2.76 12.46
CA GLU A 34 -8.80 -3.28 13.59
C GLU A 34 -7.95 -4.29 14.37
N LYS A 35 -8.27 -4.46 15.65
CA LYS A 35 -7.62 -5.46 16.50
C LYS A 35 -8.31 -6.81 16.30
N SER A 36 -7.53 -7.88 16.17
CA SER A 36 -8.09 -9.24 16.12
C SER A 36 -8.83 -9.55 17.43
N SER A 37 -9.82 -10.43 17.37
CA SER A 37 -10.62 -10.82 18.55
C SER A 37 -9.79 -11.43 19.68
N ASP A 38 -8.64 -12.01 19.37
CA ASP A 38 -7.68 -12.57 20.33
C ASP A 38 -6.59 -11.57 20.76
N ASN A 39 -6.63 -10.31 20.30
CA ASN A 39 -5.65 -9.27 20.59
C ASN A 39 -4.19 -9.71 20.34
N LYS A 40 -3.95 -10.44 19.25
CA LYS A 40 -2.60 -10.82 18.83
C LYS A 40 -2.16 -10.16 17.54
N PHE A 41 -3.12 -9.71 16.73
CA PHE A 41 -2.86 -9.22 15.40
C PHE A 41 -3.55 -7.87 15.16
N TYR A 42 -2.84 -6.96 14.49
CA TYR A 42 -3.46 -5.87 13.76
C TYR A 42 -3.94 -6.43 12.42
N LEU A 43 -5.23 -6.27 12.16
CA LEU A 43 -5.84 -6.55 10.87
C LEU A 43 -5.98 -5.24 10.13
N PHE A 44 -5.56 -5.18 8.88
CA PHE A 44 -5.73 -3.98 8.06
C PHE A 44 -5.97 -4.33 6.60
N ASP A 45 -6.69 -3.45 5.91
CA ASP A 45 -6.92 -3.59 4.47
C ASP A 45 -5.81 -2.89 3.71
N GLY A 46 -5.22 -3.57 2.74
CA GLY A 46 -4.15 -3.01 1.90
C GLY A 46 -3.98 -3.78 0.62
N MET A 47 -3.01 -3.40 -0.20
CA MET A 47 -2.66 -4.13 -1.41
C MET A 47 -1.16 -4.26 -1.57
N THR A 48 -0.70 -5.35 -2.19
CA THR A 48 0.72 -5.59 -2.41
C THR A 48 1.18 -4.89 -3.67
N MET A 49 1.88 -3.76 -3.52
CA MET A 49 2.50 -3.07 -4.65
C MET A 49 3.77 -3.78 -5.13
N PHE A 50 4.47 -4.47 -4.22
CA PHE A 50 5.71 -5.16 -4.55
C PHE A 50 5.92 -6.35 -3.61
N SER A 51 6.47 -7.44 -4.13
CA SER A 51 6.89 -8.57 -3.29
C SER A 51 8.28 -9.04 -3.68
N PHE A 52 9.09 -9.31 -2.67
CA PHE A 52 10.43 -9.87 -2.82
C PHE A 52 10.70 -10.90 -1.72
N GLY A 53 10.59 -12.17 -2.08
CA GLY A 53 10.70 -13.27 -1.11
C GLY A 53 9.59 -13.20 -0.07
N SER A 54 9.95 -13.07 1.22
CA SER A 54 9.01 -12.86 2.33
C SER A 54 8.58 -11.40 2.49
N ILE A 55 9.32 -10.45 1.93
CA ILE A 55 9.04 -9.02 2.10
C ILE A 55 7.96 -8.59 1.12
N ARG A 56 6.93 -7.92 1.63
CA ARG A 56 5.85 -7.33 0.84
C ARG A 56 5.77 -5.84 1.14
N LEU A 57 5.74 -5.06 0.07
CA LEU A 57 5.39 -3.65 0.11
C LEU A 57 3.87 -3.55 0.03
N VAL A 58 3.25 -3.15 1.14
CA VAL A 58 1.79 -3.01 1.20
C VAL A 58 1.45 -1.54 1.33
N CYS A 59 0.43 -1.11 0.59
CA CYS A 59 -0.09 0.25 0.63
C CYS A 59 -1.57 0.24 1.03
N PRO A 60 -2.07 1.32 1.65
CA PRO A 60 -3.48 1.45 2.00
C PRO A 60 -4.35 1.48 0.74
N VAL A 61 -5.60 1.07 0.87
CA VAL A 61 -6.54 0.91 -0.25
C VAL A 61 -6.81 2.26 -0.95
N GLU A 62 -6.68 3.37 -0.24
CA GLU A 62 -6.83 4.73 -0.75
C GLU A 62 -5.75 5.04 -1.81
N ALA A 63 -4.52 4.56 -1.60
CA ALA A 63 -3.44 4.71 -2.56
C ALA A 63 -3.66 3.86 -3.83
N ALA A 64 -4.52 2.83 -3.78
CA ALA A 64 -4.91 2.02 -4.94
C ALA A 64 -5.50 2.85 -6.06
N VAL A 65 -6.38 3.76 -5.66
CA VAL A 65 -7.18 4.54 -6.61
C VAL A 65 -6.23 5.49 -7.32
N THR A 66 -5.40 6.23 -6.58
CA THR A 66 -4.37 7.11 -7.14
C THR A 66 -3.40 6.35 -8.03
N TYR A 67 -2.96 5.15 -7.61
CA TYR A 67 -2.07 4.32 -8.41
C TYR A 67 -2.74 3.82 -9.70
N ARG A 68 -3.96 3.30 -9.64
CA ARG A 68 -4.72 2.88 -10.84
C ARG A 68 -4.96 4.04 -11.80
N GLU A 69 -5.30 5.23 -11.29
CA GLU A 69 -5.46 6.43 -12.13
C GLU A 69 -4.13 6.86 -12.75
N SER A 70 -3.01 6.72 -12.04
CA SER A 70 -1.68 7.04 -12.60
C SER A 70 -1.23 6.09 -13.71
N LEU A 71 -1.74 4.86 -13.73
CA LEU A 71 -1.49 3.88 -14.79
C LEU A 71 -2.32 4.16 -16.04
N LYS A 72 -3.39 4.96 -15.93
CA LYS A 72 -4.16 5.42 -17.09
C LYS A 72 -3.36 6.49 -17.82
N PHE A 73 -2.51 6.06 -18.74
CA PHE A 73 -1.86 6.95 -19.68
C PHE A 73 -2.93 7.54 -20.62
N VAL A 74 -3.21 8.84 -20.50
CA VAL A 74 -4.07 9.56 -21.44
C VAL A 74 -3.19 10.10 -22.56
N LEU A 75 -3.25 9.47 -23.74
CA LEU A 75 -2.52 9.92 -24.92
C LEU A 75 -2.84 11.41 -25.21
N GLY A 76 -1.85 12.28 -25.03
CA GLY A 76 -1.90 13.69 -25.43
C GLY A 76 -2.04 14.73 -24.32
N SER A 77 -2.11 14.37 -23.03
CA SER A 77 -2.21 15.34 -21.93
C SER A 77 -1.04 15.26 -20.95
N LYS A 78 0.10 15.87 -21.32
CA LYS A 78 1.29 15.98 -20.46
C LYS A 78 0.96 16.54 -19.07
N GLU A 79 0.05 17.52 -19.00
CA GLU A 79 -0.37 18.14 -17.74
C GLU A 79 -1.11 17.17 -16.81
N TYR A 80 -1.96 16.29 -17.37
CA TYR A 80 -2.63 15.24 -16.59
C TYR A 80 -1.63 14.22 -16.02
N ASP A 81 -0.68 13.78 -16.86
CA ASP A 81 0.36 12.84 -16.45
C ASP A 81 1.27 13.43 -15.36
N ASP A 82 1.62 14.72 -15.47
CA ASP A 82 2.46 15.43 -14.49
C ASP A 82 1.73 15.59 -13.14
N ILE A 83 0.44 15.94 -13.15
CA ILE A 83 -0.39 16.03 -11.93
C ILE A 83 -0.50 14.66 -11.25
N LYS A 84 -0.80 13.59 -12.00
CA LYS A 84 -0.92 12.23 -11.42
C LYS A 84 0.40 11.69 -10.89
N ARG A 85 1.52 12.02 -11.53
CA ARG A 85 2.87 11.70 -10.99
C ARG A 85 3.17 12.47 -9.72
N GLN A 86 2.72 13.71 -9.60
CA GLN A 86 2.91 14.51 -8.39
C GLN A 86 2.06 13.99 -7.23
N GLU A 87 0.80 13.66 -7.48
CA GLU A 87 -0.08 13.00 -6.49
C GLU A 87 0.52 11.68 -5.99
N LEU A 88 0.97 10.82 -6.91
CA LEU A 88 1.69 9.59 -6.56
C LEU A 88 2.90 9.82 -5.67
N ARG A 89 3.73 10.82 -5.99
CA ARG A 89 4.94 11.11 -5.21
C ARG A 89 4.59 11.49 -3.78
N LEU A 90 3.55 12.28 -3.59
CA LEU A 90 3.09 12.70 -2.27
C LEU A 90 2.59 11.50 -1.45
N PHE A 91 1.77 10.62 -2.05
CA PHE A 91 1.34 9.37 -1.39
C PHE A 91 2.50 8.43 -1.07
N ALA A 92 3.50 8.35 -1.95
CA ALA A 92 4.64 7.44 -1.78
C ALA A 92 5.59 7.86 -0.64
N THR A 93 5.65 9.14 -0.29
CA THR A 93 6.51 9.63 0.80
C THR A 93 5.96 9.35 2.19
N ASP A 94 4.64 9.17 2.34
CA ASP A 94 3.99 9.17 3.66
C ASP A 94 3.31 7.83 4.03
N ASP A 95 2.94 6.98 3.07
CA ASP A 95 2.04 5.82 3.34
C ASP A 95 2.62 4.43 2.98
N ILE A 96 3.88 4.35 2.54
CA ILE A 96 4.48 3.08 2.11
C ILE A 96 5.09 2.34 3.30
N GLN A 97 4.58 1.14 3.56
CA GLN A 97 4.99 0.28 4.67
C GLN A 97 5.56 -1.05 4.15
N PHE A 98 6.73 -1.44 4.66
CA PHE A 98 7.33 -2.75 4.38
C PHE A 98 6.93 -3.75 5.45
N PHE A 99 6.32 -4.86 5.03
CA PHE A 99 5.94 -5.96 5.91
C PHE A 99 6.76 -7.23 5.58
N HIS A 100 7.11 -8.00 6.61
CA HIS A 100 7.80 -9.29 6.54
C HIS A 100 6.94 -10.40 7.15
#